data_AF-A0A5J4XAF3-F1
#
_entry.id   AF-A0A5J4XAF3-F1
#
_cell.length_a   1.000
_cell.length_b   1.000
_cell.length_c   1.000
_cell.angle_alpha   90.00
_cell.angle_beta   90.00
_cell.angle_gamma   90.00
#
_symmetry.space_group_name_H-M   'P 1'
#
loop_
_entity.id
_entity.type
_entity.pdbx_description
1 polymer ?
#
loop_
_entity_poly.entity_id
_entity_poly.type
_entity_poly.pdbx_seq_one_letter_code
_entity_poly.pdbx_strand_id
1 'polypeptide(L)'
;MEGKQFAIEVEDSDTVERVKQKIKDKEGIPIEDQQISYYGAKLEDGHKVKEYDIQKDTDLFLVNEPHNNTEIFVKTLTGKTITLKVGEDDTILSVKQKIQDKEGIPPDQQRLLFYDLELKDDSTVLENLIIDQAELKLILKPVAL
;
A
#
# COMPACT_ATOMS: atom_id res chain seq x y z
N MET A 1 3.20 16.82 -20.32
CA MET A 1 2.52 15.54 -20.03
C MET A 1 1.15 15.91 -19.49
N GLU A 2 0.07 15.59 -20.19
CA GLU A 2 -1.29 15.82 -19.67
C GLU A 2 -1.56 14.75 -18.60
N GLY A 3 -1.49 15.15 -17.33
CA GLY A 3 -1.92 14.35 -16.19
C GLY A 3 -3.36 14.69 -15.81
N LYS A 4 -4.03 13.76 -15.13
CA LYS A 4 -5.32 14.04 -14.48
C LYS A 4 -5.10 14.97 -13.29
N GLN A 5 -5.90 16.04 -13.17
CA GLN A 5 -5.95 16.87 -11.97
C GLN A 5 -7.19 16.51 -11.13
N PHE A 6 -7.02 16.51 -9.81
CA PHE A 6 -8.11 16.36 -8.85
C PHE A 6 -7.77 17.13 -7.58
N ALA A 7 -8.79 17.68 -6.91
CA ALA A 7 -8.62 18.36 -5.63
C ALA A 7 -8.69 17.35 -4.48
N ILE A 8 -7.96 17.58 -3.40
CA ILE A 8 -8.04 16.79 -2.17
C ILE A 8 -8.02 17.69 -0.95
N GLU A 9 -8.90 17.44 0.01
CA GLU A 9 -8.96 18.23 1.24
C GLU A 9 -7.92 17.71 2.22
N VAL A 10 -7.03 18.60 2.65
CA VAL A 10 -5.90 18.30 3.52
C VAL A 10 -5.86 19.31 4.66
N GLU A 11 -5.53 18.83 5.85
CA GLU A 11 -5.29 19.67 7.03
C GLU A 11 -3.78 19.85 7.24
N ASP A 12 -3.38 21.00 7.77
CA ASP A 12 -1.98 21.29 8.13
C ASP A 12 -1.36 20.22 9.06
N SER A 13 -2.21 19.56 9.86
CA SER A 13 -1.83 18.49 10.78
C SER A 13 -1.69 17.11 10.14
N ASP A 14 -2.22 16.91 8.93
CA ASP A 14 -2.13 15.63 8.24
C ASP A 14 -0.67 15.28 7.96
N THR A 15 -0.34 14.00 8.18
CA THR A 15 0.91 13.44 7.66
C THR A 15 0.78 13.17 6.16
N VAL A 16 1.92 13.09 5.46
CA VAL A 16 1.94 12.70 4.04
C VAL A 16 1.31 11.33 3.84
N GLU A 17 1.53 10.38 4.75
CA GLU A 17 0.84 9.08 4.72
C GLU A 17 -0.69 9.22 4.78
N ARG A 18 -1.19 10.14 5.63
CA ARG A 18 -2.63 10.42 5.71
C ARG A 18 -3.16 11.01 4.41
N VAL A 19 -2.38 11.87 3.75
CA VAL A 19 -2.72 12.40 2.42
C VAL A 19 -2.77 11.27 1.39
N LYS A 20 -1.80 10.35 1.39
CA LYS A 20 -1.82 9.18 0.50
C LYS A 20 -3.05 8.30 0.73
N GLN A 21 -3.46 8.10 1.98
CA GLN A 21 -4.70 7.40 2.30
C GLN A 21 -5.93 8.12 1.71
N LYS A 22 -6.01 9.45 1.83
CA LYS A 22 -7.10 10.22 1.22
C LYS A 22 -7.10 10.10 -0.32
N ILE A 23 -5.92 10.08 -0.96
CA ILE A 23 -5.80 9.85 -2.40
C ILE A 23 -6.29 8.45 -2.75
N LYS A 24 -5.90 7.44 -1.98
CA LYS A 24 -6.37 6.07 -2.15
C LYS A 24 -7.90 5.99 -2.05
N ASP A 25 -8.49 6.60 -1.03
CA ASP A 25 -9.94 6.62 -0.83
C ASP A 25 -10.68 7.29 -2.01
N LYS A 26 -10.04 8.29 -2.65
CA LYS A 26 -10.62 9.07 -3.75
C LYS A 26 -10.40 8.46 -5.13
N GLU A 27 -9.22 7.92 -5.38
CA GLU A 27 -8.71 7.55 -6.71
C GLU A 27 -8.42 6.04 -6.84
N GLY A 28 -8.46 5.28 -5.74
CA GLY A 28 -8.21 3.84 -5.72
C GLY A 28 -6.75 3.45 -5.95
N ILE A 29 -5.82 4.40 -5.86
CA ILE A 29 -4.38 4.15 -6.06
C ILE A 29 -3.80 3.62 -4.73
N PRO A 30 -3.19 2.42 -4.71
CA PRO A 30 -2.58 1.89 -3.48
C PRO A 30 -1.53 2.84 -2.92
N ILE A 31 -1.43 2.97 -1.59
CA ILE A 31 -0.59 3.97 -0.91
C ILE A 31 0.89 3.81 -1.30
N GLU A 32 1.33 2.56 -1.42
CA GLU A 32 2.68 2.16 -1.78
C GLU A 32 3.04 2.46 -3.24
N ASP A 33 2.05 2.55 -4.13
CA ASP A 33 2.26 2.96 -5.53
C ASP A 33 2.25 4.50 -5.68
N GLN A 34 1.95 5.24 -4.60
CA GLN A 34 1.88 6.70 -4.62
C GLN A 34 3.21 7.35 -4.25
N GLN A 35 3.74 8.15 -5.19
CA GLN A 35 4.83 9.08 -4.94
C GLN A 35 4.34 10.52 -5.09
N ILE A 36 4.18 11.21 -3.96
CA ILE A 36 3.82 12.63 -3.93
C ILE A 36 5.10 13.46 -3.90
N SER A 37 5.16 14.49 -4.74
CA SER A 37 6.28 15.43 -4.79
C SER A 37 5.80 16.88 -4.90
N TYR A 38 6.61 17.78 -4.33
CA TYR A 38 6.42 19.22 -4.36
C TYR A 38 7.69 19.88 -4.88
N TYR A 39 7.60 20.66 -5.95
CA TYR A 39 8.76 21.24 -6.66
C TYR A 39 9.89 20.23 -6.97
N GLY A 40 9.51 18.98 -7.28
CA GLY A 40 10.45 17.90 -7.59
C GLY A 40 11.07 17.21 -6.37
N ALA A 41 10.79 17.67 -5.14
CA ALA A 41 11.17 16.96 -3.93
C ALA A 41 10.06 15.97 -3.52
N LYS A 42 10.43 14.71 -3.29
CA LYS A 42 9.51 13.69 -2.74
C LYS A 42 9.14 14.06 -1.31
N LEU A 43 7.84 13.95 -0.99
CA LEU A 43 7.36 14.13 0.37
C LEU A 43 7.51 12.82 1.15
N GLU A 44 7.86 12.92 2.42
CA GLU A 44 8.13 11.78 3.29
C GLU A 44 6.92 11.48 4.20
N ASP A 45 6.55 10.21 4.29
CA ASP A 45 5.30 9.74 4.91
C ASP A 45 5.09 10.21 6.36
N GLY A 46 6.18 10.34 7.14
CA GLY A 46 6.15 10.77 8.53
C GLY A 46 6.03 12.29 8.76
N HIS A 47 6.29 13.11 7.74
CA HIS A 47 6.22 14.57 7.85
C HIS A 47 4.80 15.08 7.67
N LYS A 48 4.50 16.22 8.30
CA LYS A 48 3.21 16.90 8.17
C LYS A 48 3.19 17.82 6.97
N VAL A 49 2.01 18.03 6.40
CA VAL A 49 1.82 18.90 5.23
C VAL A 49 2.34 20.31 5.47
N LYS A 50 2.09 20.87 6.67
CA LYS A 50 2.60 22.19 7.06
C LYS A 50 4.12 22.30 7.13
N GLU A 51 4.85 21.19 7.29
CA GLU A 51 6.32 21.20 7.40
C GLU A 51 6.98 21.40 6.04
N TYR A 52 6.21 21.27 4.95
CA TYR A 52 6.62 21.58 3.58
C TYR A 52 6.14 22.96 3.10
N ASP A 53 5.55 23.77 3.99
CA ASP A 53 4.94 25.07 3.66
C ASP A 53 3.91 25.02 2.52
N ILE A 54 3.27 23.86 2.31
CA ILE A 54 2.23 23.67 1.30
C ILE A 54 1.02 24.53 1.66
N GLN A 55 0.65 25.44 0.76
CA GLN A 55 -0.46 26.36 0.95
C GLN A 55 -1.73 25.82 0.29
N LYS A 56 -2.88 26.40 0.65
CA LYS A 56 -4.13 26.17 -0.07
C LYS A 56 -3.95 26.43 -1.57
N ASP A 57 -4.61 25.61 -2.39
CA ASP A 57 -4.60 25.69 -3.86
C ASP A 57 -3.21 25.46 -4.50
N THR A 58 -2.29 24.87 -3.74
CA THR A 58 -0.97 24.44 -4.24
C THR A 58 -1.09 23.13 -5.02
N ASP A 59 -0.53 23.09 -6.22
CA ASP A 59 -0.45 21.87 -7.01
C ASP A 59 0.69 20.96 -6.52
N LEU A 60 0.35 19.70 -6.24
CA LEU A 60 1.32 18.64 -5.97
C LEU A 60 1.37 17.67 -7.15
N PHE A 61 2.54 17.07 -7.38
CA PHE A 61 2.72 16.05 -8.40
C PHE A 61 2.61 14.67 -7.77
N LEU A 62 1.57 13.93 -8.13
CA LEU A 62 1.42 12.51 -7.83
C LEU A 62 1.92 11.69 -9.02
N VAL A 63 2.91 10.84 -8.79
CA VAL A 63 3.28 9.78 -9.72
C VAL A 63 2.74 8.46 -9.16
N ASN A 64 1.97 7.76 -9.98
CA ASN A 64 1.63 6.36 -9.75
C ASN A 64 2.77 5.52 -10.34
N GLU A 65 3.71 5.12 -9.49
CA GLU A 65 4.86 4.31 -9.85
C GLU A 65 4.67 2.93 -9.22
N PRO A 66 4.16 1.93 -9.98
CA PRO A 66 4.14 0.58 -9.48
C PRO A 66 5.59 0.12 -9.35
N HIS A 67 6.12 0.06 -8.12
CA HIS A 67 7.45 -0.50 -7.84
C HIS A 67 7.48 -2.05 -7.97
N ASN A 68 6.45 -2.62 -8.61
CA ASN A 68 6.03 -4.00 -8.44
C ASN A 68 6.34 -4.82 -9.71
N ASN A 69 7.58 -5.28 -9.84
CA ASN A 69 7.95 -6.24 -10.88
C ASN A 69 7.74 -7.70 -10.46
N THR A 70 7.59 -7.95 -9.16
CA THR A 70 7.42 -9.29 -8.60
C THR A 70 5.93 -9.61 -8.54
N GLU A 71 5.50 -10.68 -9.20
CA GLU A 71 4.13 -11.18 -9.11
C GLU A 71 4.09 -12.38 -8.17
N ILE A 72 3.21 -12.34 -7.16
CA ILE A 72 3.02 -13.43 -6.19
C ILE A 72 1.57 -13.91 -6.20
N PHE A 73 1.36 -15.13 -5.71
CA PHE A 73 0.06 -15.77 -5.60
C PHE A 73 -0.33 -15.98 -4.15
N VAL A 74 -1.52 -15.54 -3.77
CA VAL A 74 -2.09 -15.78 -2.44
C VAL A 74 -3.25 -16.76 -2.59
N LYS A 75 -3.08 -17.98 -2.07
CA LYS A 75 -4.10 -19.03 -2.08
C LYS A 75 -4.91 -19.01 -0.79
N THR A 76 -6.22 -18.90 -0.95
CA THR A 76 -7.19 -19.04 0.14
C THR A 76 -7.47 -20.51 0.44
N LEU A 77 -8.06 -20.80 1.62
CA LEU A 77 -8.48 -22.16 1.98
C LEU A 77 -9.56 -22.76 1.06
N THR A 78 -10.32 -21.91 0.36
CA THR A 78 -11.33 -22.36 -0.62
C THR A 78 -10.72 -22.70 -1.98
N GLY A 79 -9.41 -22.53 -2.15
CA GLY A 79 -8.69 -22.77 -3.40
C GLY A 79 -8.71 -21.57 -4.37
N LYS A 80 -9.32 -20.44 -4.01
CA LYS A 80 -9.19 -19.20 -4.80
C LYS A 80 -7.75 -18.69 -4.72
N THR A 81 -7.18 -18.36 -5.88
CA THR A 81 -5.88 -17.71 -6.03
C THR A 81 -6.07 -16.22 -6.30
N ILE A 82 -5.36 -15.37 -5.56
CA ILE A 82 -5.31 -13.92 -5.73
C ILE A 82 -3.91 -13.58 -6.25
N THR A 83 -3.83 -12.90 -7.38
CA THR A 83 -2.54 -12.43 -7.94
C THR A 83 -2.25 -11.02 -7.44
N LEU A 84 -1.08 -10.82 -6.83
CA LEU A 84 -0.60 -9.52 -6.35
C LEU A 84 0.72 -9.17 -7.03
N LYS A 85 0.91 -7.89 -7.30
CA LYS A 85 2.24 -7.36 -7.60
C LYS A 85 2.78 -6.70 -6.34
N VAL A 86 4.03 -7.01 -5.99
CA VAL A 86 4.70 -6.52 -4.79
C VAL A 86 6.08 -5.96 -5.11
N GLY A 87 6.52 -4.98 -4.33
CA GLY A 87 7.91 -4.51 -4.25
C GLY A 87 8.71 -5.37 -3.27
N GLU A 88 10.05 -5.32 -3.37
CA GLU A 88 10.93 -6.01 -2.42
C GLU A 88 10.86 -5.40 -1.01
N ASP A 89 10.62 -4.10 -0.95
CA ASP A 89 10.49 -3.26 0.24
C ASP A 89 9.07 -3.18 0.80
N ASP A 90 8.08 -3.77 0.13
CA ASP A 90 6.73 -3.90 0.68
C ASP A 90 6.77 -4.66 2.00
N THR A 91 6.20 -4.07 3.05
CA THR A 91 5.95 -4.78 4.31
C THR A 91 4.85 -5.82 4.12
N ILE A 92 4.81 -6.84 4.97
CA ILE A 92 3.70 -7.81 4.97
C ILE A 92 2.37 -7.11 5.28
N LEU A 93 2.37 -6.05 6.09
CA LEU A 93 1.18 -5.21 6.28
C LEU A 93 0.73 -4.57 4.96
N SER A 94 1.66 -4.03 4.15
CA SER A 94 1.36 -3.51 2.81
C SER A 94 0.80 -4.60 1.89
N VAL A 95 1.35 -5.82 1.92
CA VAL A 95 0.82 -6.95 1.15
C VAL A 95 -0.62 -7.28 1.58
N LYS A 96 -0.91 -7.28 2.89
CA LYS A 96 -2.28 -7.45 3.40
C LYS A 96 -3.20 -6.32 2.96
N GLN A 97 -2.70 -5.09 2.89
CA GLN A 97 -3.45 -3.95 2.38
C GLN A 97 -3.81 -4.14 0.90
N LYS A 98 -2.88 -4.63 0.06
CA LYS A 98 -3.17 -4.99 -1.33
C LYS A 98 -4.24 -6.09 -1.45
N ILE A 99 -4.26 -7.05 -0.52
CA ILE A 99 -5.34 -8.07 -0.44
C ILE A 99 -6.67 -7.42 -0.07
N GLN A 100 -6.69 -6.50 0.91
CA GLN A 100 -7.91 -5.77 1.27
C GLN A 100 -8.46 -5.01 0.06
N ASP A 101 -7.59 -4.37 -0.71
CA ASP A 101 -8.01 -3.56 -1.86
C ASP A 101 -8.63 -4.42 -2.97
N LYS A 102 -8.19 -5.68 -3.12
CA LYS A 102 -8.74 -6.62 -4.12
C LYS A 102 -9.94 -7.42 -3.64
N GLU A 103 -9.98 -7.78 -2.36
CA GLU A 103 -10.90 -8.78 -1.82
C GLU A 103 -11.82 -8.24 -0.72
N GLY A 104 -11.58 -7.02 -0.24
CA GLY A 104 -12.36 -6.38 0.83
C GLY A 104 -12.08 -6.93 2.23
N ILE A 105 -11.02 -7.72 2.41
CA ILE A 105 -10.70 -8.41 3.67
C ILE A 105 -9.79 -7.52 4.54
N PRO A 106 -10.21 -7.06 5.73
CA PRO A 106 -9.38 -6.24 6.60
C PRO A 106 -8.01 -6.88 6.98
N PRO A 107 -6.89 -6.13 7.03
CA PRO A 107 -5.56 -6.68 7.30
C PRO A 107 -5.43 -7.45 8.62
N ASP A 108 -6.13 -7.02 9.67
CA ASP A 108 -6.19 -7.68 10.97
C ASP A 108 -6.87 -9.05 10.93
N GLN A 109 -7.76 -9.26 9.95
CA GLN A 109 -8.40 -10.55 9.66
C GLN A 109 -7.53 -11.45 8.79
N GLN A 110 -6.39 -10.99 8.28
CA GLN A 110 -5.52 -11.75 7.39
C GLN A 110 -4.35 -12.39 8.15
N ARG A 111 -4.15 -13.70 7.93
CA ARG A 111 -2.96 -14.43 8.33
C ARG A 111 -2.28 -14.99 7.09
N LEU A 112 -1.12 -14.43 6.74
CA LEU A 112 -0.32 -14.87 5.60
C LEU A 112 0.74 -15.87 6.06
N LEU A 113 0.89 -16.95 5.30
CA LEU A 113 1.90 -17.96 5.54
C LEU A 113 2.73 -18.21 4.29
N PHE A 114 4.04 -18.38 4.48
CA PHE A 114 4.97 -18.84 3.45
C PHE A 114 5.75 -20.03 3.99
N TYR A 115 5.77 -21.16 3.28
CA TYR A 115 6.29 -22.44 3.79
C TYR A 115 5.79 -22.81 5.20
N ASP A 116 4.50 -22.58 5.45
CA ASP A 116 3.83 -22.81 6.74
C ASP A 116 4.36 -21.95 7.92
N LEU A 117 5.19 -20.94 7.64
CA LEU A 117 5.61 -19.92 8.59
C LEU A 117 4.71 -18.69 8.47
N GLU A 118 4.19 -18.21 9.59
CA GLU A 118 3.42 -16.97 9.65
C GLU A 118 4.33 -15.77 9.43
N LEU A 119 3.95 -14.94 8.46
CA LEU A 119 4.65 -13.72 8.10
C LEU A 119 4.27 -12.60 9.09
N LYS A 120 5.25 -11.79 9.48
CA LYS A 120 5.05 -10.70 10.45
C LYS A 120 4.81 -9.38 9.74
N ASP A 121 3.91 -8.56 10.27
CA ASP A 121 3.48 -7.30 9.64
C ASP A 121 4.63 -6.31 9.41
N ASP A 122 5.64 -6.34 10.27
CA ASP A 122 6.81 -5.46 10.24
C ASP A 122 7.95 -5.94 9.34
N SER A 123 7.90 -7.19 8.85
CA SER A 123 8.91 -7.69 7.91
C SER A 123 8.55 -7.37 6.46
N THR A 124 9.55 -7.37 5.59
CA THR A 124 9.42 -7.05 4.16
C THR A 124 9.34 -8.30 3.28
N VAL A 125 8.86 -8.15 2.05
CA VAL A 125 8.87 -9.21 1.02
C VAL A 125 10.29 -9.79 0.87
N LEU A 126 11.31 -8.94 0.79
CA LEU A 126 12.71 -9.34 0.69
C LEU A 126 13.19 -10.12 1.91
N GLU A 127 12.91 -9.65 3.13
CA GLU A 127 13.34 -10.33 4.37
C GLU A 127 12.73 -11.72 4.52
N ASN A 128 11.53 -11.93 3.99
CA ASN A 128 10.86 -13.24 3.99
C ASN A 128 11.25 -14.11 2.77
N LEU A 129 12.16 -13.63 1.92
CA LEU A 129 12.62 -14.31 0.71
C LEU A 129 11.45 -14.68 -0.23
N ILE A 130 10.43 -13.82 -0.27
CA ILE A 130 9.30 -13.97 -1.18
C ILE A 130 9.76 -13.48 -2.54
N ILE A 131 9.86 -14.40 -3.49
CA ILE A 131 10.36 -14.16 -4.84
C ILE A 131 9.22 -14.15 -5.87
N ASP A 132 9.56 -13.83 -7.11
CA ASP A 132 8.60 -13.90 -8.21
C ASP A 132 7.97 -15.31 -8.31
N GLN A 133 6.66 -15.31 -8.56
CA GLN A 133 5.79 -16.49 -8.59
C GLN A 133 5.66 -17.24 -7.24
N ALA A 134 6.11 -16.67 -6.12
CA ALA A 134 5.93 -17.30 -4.81
C ALA A 134 4.44 -17.49 -4.47
N GLU A 135 4.14 -18.61 -3.80
CA GLU A 135 2.79 -18.93 -3.33
C GLU A 135 2.68 -18.78 -1.80
N LEU A 136 1.83 -17.86 -1.36
CA LEU A 136 1.47 -17.66 0.03
C LEU A 136 0.10 -18.30 0.32
N LYS A 137 -0.11 -18.74 1.56
CA LYS A 137 -1.43 -19.17 2.05
C LYS A 137 -2.08 -18.06 2.86
N LEU A 138 -3.35 -17.76 2.59
CA LEU A 138 -4.17 -16.85 3.38
C LEU A 138 -5.16 -17.65 4.25
N ILE A 139 -5.05 -17.46 5.56
CA ILE A 139 -6.01 -17.93 6.55
C ILE A 139 -6.74 -16.72 7.13
N LEU A 140 -8.07 -16.78 7.20
CA LEU A 140 -8.88 -15.72 7.77
C LEU A 140 -9.02 -15.91 9.28
N LYS A 141 -8.78 -14.84 10.03
CA LYS A 141 -9.03 -14.77 11.47
C LYS A 141 -10.49 -14.36 11.72
N PRO A 142 -11.15 -14.87 12.77
CA PRO A 142 -12.47 -14.39 13.16
C PRO A 142 -12.42 -12.91 13.57
N VAL A 143 -13.50 -12.17 13.35
CA VAL A 143 -13.67 -10.83 13.91
C VAL A 143 -13.67 -10.93 15.43
N ALA A 144 -12.78 -10.20 16.12
CA ALA A 144 -12.88 -10.04 17.56
C ALA A 144 -14.12 -9.18 17.85
N LEU A 145 -15.11 -9.77 18.53
CA LEU A 145 -16.32 -9.10 19.03
C LEU A 145 -15.99 -8.23 20.26
#